data_AF-A0A819X6Z5-F1
#
_entry.id   AF-A0A819X6Z5-F1
#
_cell.length_a   1.000
_cell.length_b   1.000
_cell.length_c   1.000
_cell.angle_alpha   90.00
_cell.angle_beta   90.00
_cell.angle_gamma   90.00
#
_symmetry.space_group_name_H-M   'P 1'
#
loop_
_entity.id
_entity.type
_entity.pdbx_description
1 polymer ?
#
loop_
_entity_poly.entity_id
_entity_poly.type
_entity_poly.pdbx_seq_one_letter_code
_entity_poly.pdbx_strand_id
1 'polypeptide(L)'
;MLIIVNIRQSRRRIHVIPKVATSTQQINMKFIRLALMQSLSFGLLNISFVVYVIYDFAISGQTKNSDQLVINDFLYDVSIYPIYIFSSITFATYTLASVKFRKECISTSRRLSTKLLPRFIH
;
A
#
# COMPACT_ATOMS: atom_id res chain seq x y z
N MET A 1 13.79 -21.91 21.70
CA MET A 1 12.53 -22.66 21.50
C MET A 1 12.39 -23.55 22.71
N LEU A 2 11.53 -23.17 23.66
CA LEU A 2 11.30 -23.97 24.85
C LEU A 2 10.19 -24.97 24.50
N ILE A 3 10.60 -26.19 24.21
CA ILE A 3 9.69 -27.33 24.17
C ILE A 3 9.67 -27.86 25.62
N ILE A 4 8.68 -27.44 26.41
CA ILE A 4 8.34 -28.18 27.63
C ILE A 4 7.63 -29.45 27.15
N VAL A 5 8.40 -30.53 27.04
CA VAL A 5 7.87 -31.87 26.82
C VAL A 5 7.47 -32.40 28.19
N ASN A 6 6.18 -32.36 28.52
CA ASN A 6 5.62 -33.21 29.57
C ASN A 6 4.63 -34.16 28.89
N ILE A 7 5.16 -35.29 28.41
CA ILE A 7 4.40 -36.36 27.80
C ILE A 7 3.71 -37.15 28.93
N ARG A 8 2.41 -36.90 29.11
CA ARG A 8 1.46 -37.97 29.46
C ARG A 8 0.47 -38.09 28.32
N GLN A 9 0.65 -39.15 27.53
CA GLN A 9 -0.21 -39.56 26.44
C GLN A 9 -1.64 -39.79 26.95
N SER A 10 -2.53 -38.82 26.71
CA SER A 10 -3.94 -39.12 26.54
C SER A 10 -4.34 -38.61 25.16
N ARG A 11 -4.94 -39.52 24.38
CA ARG A 11 -5.29 -39.35 22.96
C ARG A 11 -6.29 -38.20 22.80
N ARG A 12 -5.79 -36.98 22.64
CA ARG A 12 -6.47 -35.93 21.87
C ARG A 12 -5.50 -35.50 20.78
N ARG A 13 -5.89 -35.70 19.52
CA ARG A 13 -5.23 -35.06 18.38
C ARG A 13 -5.32 -33.55 18.61
N ILE A 14 -4.26 -32.97 19.12
CA ILE A 14 -4.10 -31.53 19.16
C ILE A 14 -3.73 -31.15 17.72
N HIS A 15 -4.69 -30.62 16.96
CA HIS A 15 -4.38 -29.88 15.74
C HIS A 15 -3.59 -28.65 16.17
N VAL A 16 -2.25 -28.77 16.15
CA VAL A 16 -1.35 -27.63 16.33
C VAL A 16 -1.43 -26.80 15.05
N ILE A 17 -2.38 -25.87 15.01
CA ILE A 17 -2.44 -24.85 13.96
C ILE A 17 -1.21 -23.95 14.20
N PRO A 18 -0.27 -23.86 13.24
CA PRO A 18 0.92 -23.04 13.42
C PRO A 18 0.52 -21.56 13.46
N LYS A 19 0.39 -20.99 14.67
CA LYS A 19 0.08 -19.57 14.91
C LYS A 19 1.10 -18.58 14.34
N VAL A 20 2.22 -19.06 13.80
CA VAL A 20 3.24 -18.21 13.16
C VAL A 20 2.82 -17.84 11.74
N ALA A 21 2.17 -18.75 11.00
CA ALA A 21 1.78 -18.53 9.61
C ALA A 21 0.65 -17.49 9.44
N THR A 22 -0.25 -17.41 10.43
CA THR A 22 -1.40 -16.48 10.38
C THR A 22 -0.99 -15.02 10.45
N SER A 23 0.10 -14.69 11.17
CA SER A 23 0.57 -13.30 11.29
C SER A 23 1.17 -12.75 9.99
N THR A 24 1.98 -13.55 9.29
CA THR A 24 2.58 -13.16 8.00
C THR A 24 1.53 -13.02 6.90
N GLN A 25 0.54 -13.92 6.87
CA GLN A 25 -0.59 -13.83 5.93
C GLN A 25 -1.42 -12.55 6.15
N GLN A 26 -1.67 -12.16 7.40
CA GLN A 26 -2.40 -10.91 7.71
C GLN A 26 -1.64 -9.65 7.28
N ILE A 27 -0.32 -9.63 7.43
CA ILE A 27 0.53 -8.52 6.98
C ILE A 27 0.48 -8.42 5.44
N ASN A 28 0.66 -9.53 4.73
CA ASN A 28 0.58 -9.57 3.28
C ASN A 28 -0.78 -9.08 2.75
N MET A 29 -1.88 -9.50 3.36
CA MET A 29 -3.22 -9.05 2.95
C MET A 29 -3.43 -7.53 3.13
N LYS A 30 -2.83 -6.91 4.15
CA LYS A 30 -2.89 -5.45 4.34
C LYS A 30 -2.14 -4.71 3.22
N PHE A 31 -0.96 -5.19 2.85
CA PHE A 31 -0.19 -4.60 1.74
C PHE A 31 -0.89 -4.78 0.39
N ILE A 32 -1.48 -5.95 0.14
CA ILE A 32 -2.28 -6.19 -1.07
C ILE A 32 -3.47 -5.23 -1.13
N ARG A 33 -4.23 -5.08 -0.04
CA ARG A 33 -5.35 -4.13 0.03
C ARG A 33 -4.88 -2.69 -0.22
N LEU A 34 -3.74 -2.30 0.35
CA LEU A 34 -3.16 -0.97 0.13
C LEU A 34 -2.81 -0.74 -1.34
N ALA A 35 -2.15 -1.71 -1.98
CA ALA A 35 -1.82 -1.65 -3.40
C ALA A 35 -3.08 -1.55 -4.27
N LEU A 36 -4.12 -2.35 -3.99
CA LEU A 36 -5.39 -2.30 -4.70
C LEU A 36 -6.08 -0.93 -4.55
N MET A 37 -6.11 -0.37 -3.35
CA MET A 37 -6.68 0.97 -3.12
C MET A 37 -5.91 2.05 -3.87
N GLN A 38 -4.58 1.95 -3.95
CA GLN A 38 -3.75 2.88 -4.70
C GLN A 38 -3.99 2.78 -6.21
N SER A 39 -4.03 1.57 -6.76
CA SER A 39 -4.32 1.36 -8.18
C SER A 39 -5.71 1.86 -8.58
N LEU A 40 -6.73 1.61 -7.74
CA LEU A 40 -8.08 2.10 -7.98
C LEU A 40 -8.13 3.63 -7.95
N SER A 41 -7.48 4.25 -6.96
CA SER A 41 -7.42 5.71 -6.82
C SER A 41 -6.67 6.36 -7.98
N PHE A 42 -5.56 5.75 -8.42
CA PHE A 42 -4.82 6.19 -9.61
C PHE A 42 -5.73 6.20 -10.84
N GLY A 43 -6.43 5.09 -11.11
CA GLY A 43 -7.35 5.00 -12.24
C GLY A 43 -8.44 6.08 -12.19
N LEU A 44 -9.14 6.20 -11.07
CA LEU A 44 -10.24 7.16 -10.92
C LEU A 44 -9.80 8.61 -11.08
N LEU A 45 -8.64 8.99 -10.52
CA LEU A 45 -8.19 10.38 -10.53
C LEU A 45 -7.56 10.78 -11.86
N ASN A 46 -7.00 9.84 -12.63
CA ASN A 46 -6.41 10.13 -13.94
C ASN A 46 -7.45 10.18 -15.07
N ILE A 47 -8.66 9.64 -14.90
CA ILE A 47 -9.68 9.65 -15.95
C ILE A 47 -9.98 11.07 -16.44
N SER A 48 -10.10 12.04 -15.52
CA SER A 48 -10.36 13.44 -15.87
C SER A 48 -9.30 14.00 -16.83
N PHE A 49 -8.02 13.79 -16.51
CA PHE A 49 -6.89 14.19 -17.35
C PHE A 49 -6.86 13.47 -18.70
N VAL A 50 -7.10 12.16 -18.74
CA VAL A 50 -7.17 11.43 -20.01
C VAL A 50 -8.30 11.98 -20.89
N VAL A 51 -9.46 12.25 -20.32
CA VAL A 51 -10.60 12.86 -21.04
C VAL A 51 -10.23 14.24 -21.57
N TYR A 52 -9.57 15.08 -20.77
CA TYR A 52 -9.08 16.38 -21.20
C TYR A 52 -8.09 16.27 -22.37
N VAL A 53 -7.11 15.36 -22.30
CA VAL A 53 -6.12 15.17 -23.38
C VAL A 53 -6.80 14.74 -24.68
N ILE A 54 -7.79 13.84 -24.61
CA ILE A 54 -8.57 13.43 -25.79
C ILE A 54 -9.37 14.61 -26.34
N TYR A 55 -9.98 15.40 -25.47
CA TYR A 55 -10.72 16.60 -25.84
C TYR A 55 -9.84 17.64 -26.54
N ASP A 56 -8.70 18.01 -25.95
CA ASP A 56 -7.78 19.01 -26.51
C ASP A 56 -7.19 18.54 -27.86
N PHE A 57 -6.90 17.24 -27.97
CA PHE A 57 -6.50 16.63 -29.24
C PHE A 57 -7.59 16.74 -30.31
N ALA A 58 -8.85 16.47 -29.96
CA ALA A 58 -9.98 16.50 -30.90
C ALA A 58 -10.26 17.91 -31.46
N ILE A 59 -9.95 18.96 -30.69
CA ILE A 59 -10.11 20.35 -31.12
C ILE A 59 -8.80 20.97 -31.64
N SER A 60 -7.71 20.20 -31.64
CA SER A 60 -6.41 20.67 -32.14
C SER A 60 -6.52 21.03 -33.63
N GLY A 61 -6.04 22.22 -34.00
CA GLY A 61 -6.14 22.74 -35.36
C GLY A 61 -7.41 23.55 -35.66
N GLN A 62 -8.39 23.61 -34.74
CA GLN A 62 -9.50 24.56 -34.85
C GLN A 62 -9.07 25.94 -34.34
N THR A 63 -9.55 27.00 -35.00
CA THR A 63 -9.36 28.37 -34.50
C THR A 63 -10.22 28.55 -33.25
N LYS A 64 -9.59 28.54 -32.07
CA LYS A 64 -10.30 28.70 -30.80
C LYS A 64 -10.70 30.17 -30.62
N ASN A 65 -11.97 30.43 -30.29
CA ASN A 65 -12.39 31.76 -29.85
C ASN A 65 -12.01 32.00 -28.37
N SER A 66 -12.18 33.23 -27.87
CA SER A 66 -11.84 33.59 -26.49
C SER A 66 -12.53 32.69 -25.45
N ASP A 67 -13.81 32.37 -25.68
CA ASP A 67 -14.61 31.60 -24.73
C ASP A 67 -14.15 30.13 -24.67
N GLN A 68 -13.78 29.55 -25.82
CA GLN A 68 -13.21 28.21 -25.91
C GLN A 68 -11.84 28.13 -25.24
N LEU A 69 -11.02 29.19 -25.31
CA LEU A 69 -9.74 29.22 -24.59
C LEU A 69 -9.97 29.19 -23.07
N VAL A 70 -10.88 30.02 -22.55
CA VAL A 70 -11.20 30.05 -21.12
C VAL A 70 -11.77 28.71 -20.63
N ILE A 71 -12.65 28.08 -21.41
CA ILE A 71 -13.19 26.76 -21.07
C ILE A 71 -12.08 25.70 -21.09
N ASN A 72 -11.17 25.75 -22.08
CA ASN A 72 -10.07 24.80 -22.18
C ASN A 72 -9.12 24.89 -20.98
N ASP A 73 -8.77 26.11 -20.57
CA ASP A 73 -7.92 26.35 -19.39
C ASP A 73 -8.62 25.85 -18.10
N PHE A 74 -9.92 26.11 -17.97
CA PHE A 74 -10.69 25.58 -16.84
C PHE A 74 -10.73 24.04 -16.82
N LEU A 75 -10.93 23.41 -17.98
CA LEU A 75 -10.92 21.94 -18.08
C LEU A 75 -9.54 21.37 -17.77
N TYR A 76 -8.46 22.04 -18.19
CA TYR A 76 -7.10 21.66 -17.83
C TYR A 76 -6.90 21.67 -16.31
N ASP A 77 -7.27 22.78 -15.67
CA ASP A 77 -7.14 22.95 -14.22
C ASP A 77 -7.92 21.87 -13.45
N VAL A 78 -9.19 21.69 -13.77
CA VAL A 78 -10.05 20.66 -13.14
C VAL A 78 -9.47 19.25 -13.32
N SER A 79 -8.79 19.00 -14.44
CA SER A 79 -8.23 17.70 -14.75
C SER A 79 -6.88 17.44 -14.10
N ILE A 80 -6.10 18.49 -13.79
CA ILE A 80 -4.75 18.33 -13.22
C ILE A 80 -4.74 18.33 -11.68
N TYR A 81 -5.63 19.06 -11.02
CA TYR A 81 -5.71 19.06 -9.54
C TYR A 81 -5.87 17.66 -8.92
N PRO A 82 -6.72 16.76 -9.45
CA PRO A 82 -6.83 15.38 -8.96
C PRO A 82 -5.50 14.61 -8.96
N ILE A 83 -4.61 14.87 -9.93
CA ILE A 83 -3.30 14.22 -10.03
C ILE A 83 -2.38 14.70 -8.90
N TYR A 84 -2.38 15.99 -8.59
CA TYR A 84 -1.59 16.53 -7.48
C TYR A 84 -2.09 16.03 -6.12
N ILE A 85 -3.41 15.95 -5.94
CA ILE A 85 -4.03 15.37 -4.75
C ILE A 85 -3.63 13.89 -4.62
N PHE A 86 -3.75 13.12 -5.70
CA PHE A 86 -3.35 11.71 -5.72
C PHE A 86 -1.89 11.53 -5.34
N SER A 87 -0.99 12.32 -5.93
CA SER A 87 0.45 12.26 -5.66
C SER A 87 0.76 12.53 -4.18
N SER A 88 0.08 13.51 -3.59
CA SER A 88 0.23 13.86 -2.17
C SER A 88 -0.27 12.75 -1.24
N ILE A 89 -1.45 12.18 -1.52
CA ILE A 89 -2.02 11.05 -0.77
C ILE A 89 -1.12 9.83 -0.89
N THR A 90 -0.58 9.56 -2.08
CA THR A 90 0.33 8.45 -2.35
C THR A 90 1.60 8.59 -1.53
N PHE A 91 2.24 9.76 -1.56
CA PHE A 91 3.42 10.05 -0.76
C PHE A 91 3.18 9.86 0.75
N ALA A 92 2.08 10.42 1.28
CA ALA A 92 1.70 10.26 2.68
C ALA A 92 1.48 8.78 3.05
N THR A 93 0.82 8.03 2.17
CA THR A 93 0.52 6.61 2.37
C THR A 93 1.80 5.76 2.42
N TYR A 94 2.72 5.95 1.47
CA TYR A 94 4.00 5.23 1.46
C TYR A 94 4.89 5.60 2.63
N THR A 95 4.87 6.88 3.05
CA THR A 95 5.59 7.33 4.24
C THR A 95 5.08 6.62 5.49
N LEU A 96 3.75 6.56 5.69
CA LEU A 96 3.13 5.84 6.81
C LEU A 96 3.40 4.34 6.77
N ALA A 97 3.34 3.72 5.58
CA ALA A 97 3.65 2.31 5.39
C ALA A 97 5.11 2.00 5.74
N SER A 98 6.05 2.84 5.28
CA SER A 98 7.49 2.72 5.56
C SER A 98 7.79 2.83 7.06
N VAL A 99 7.19 3.81 7.76
CA VAL A 99 7.36 3.96 9.21
C VAL A 99 6.85 2.73 9.97
N LYS A 100 5.70 2.19 9.59
CA LYS A 100 5.15 0.96 10.21
C LYS A 100 6.04 -0.25 9.95
N PHE A 101 6.46 -0.45 8.71
CA PHE A 101 7.34 -1.55 8.32
C PHE A 101 8.67 -1.50 9.07
N ARG A 102 9.30 -0.32 9.18
CA ARG A 102 10.54 -0.13 9.95
C ARG A 102 10.38 -0.52 11.41
N LYS A 103 9.26 -0.15 12.06
CA LYS A 103 8.97 -0.53 13.46
C LYS A 103 8.83 -2.05 13.62
N GLU A 104 8.14 -2.71 12.69
CA GLU A 104 7.98 -4.17 12.70
C GLU A 104 9.32 -4.90 12.47
N CYS A 105 10.16 -4.43 11.54
CA CYS A 105 11.49 -4.99 11.30
C CYS A 105 12.39 -4.87 12.53
N ILE A 106 12.41 -3.70 13.19
CA ILE A 106 13.20 -3.49 14.42
C ILE A 106 12.72 -4.41 15.54
N SER A 107 11.40 -4.50 15.75
CA SER A 107 10.81 -5.38 16.75
C SER A 107 11.16 -6.85 16.50
N THR A 108 11.06 -7.29 15.25
CA THR A 108 11.37 -8.67 14.84
C THR A 108 12.86 -8.97 15.00
N SER A 109 13.73 -8.05 14.59
CA SER A 109 15.19 -8.16 14.74
C SER A 109 15.61 -8.24 16.21
N ARG A 110 15.08 -7.37 17.08
CA ARG A 110 15.32 -7.44 18.54
C ARG A 110 14.88 -8.78 19.12
N ARG A 111 13.73 -9.30 18.70
CA ARG A 111 13.20 -10.59 19.15
C ARG A 111 14.02 -11.79 18.65
N LEU A 112 14.61 -11.69 17.46
CA LEU A 112 15.52 -12.69 16.92
C LEU A 112 16.87 -12.66 17.66
N SER A 113 17.43 -11.47 17.85
CA SER A 113 18.70 -11.27 18.57
C SER A 113 18.62 -11.83 20.00
N THR A 114 17.57 -11.52 20.76
CA THR A 114 17.39 -12.04 22.13
C THR A 114 17.20 -13.55 22.21
N LYS A 115 16.72 -14.20 21.13
CA LYS A 115 16.61 -15.67 21.07
C LYS A 115 17.92 -16.36 20.66
N LEU A 116 18.78 -15.67 19.92
CA LEU A 116 20.04 -16.21 19.40
C LEU A 116 21.20 -16.02 20.39
N LEU A 117 21.28 -14.86 21.06
CA LEU A 117 22.32 -14.55 22.06
C LEU A 117 22.53 -15.66 23.13
N PRO A 118 21.48 -16.24 23.75
CA PRO A 118 21.66 -17.29 24.77
C PRO A 118 22.27 -18.59 24.22
N ARG A 119 22.22 -18.83 22.90
CA ARG A 119 22.81 -20.02 22.28
C ARG A 119 24.32 -19.92 22.07
N PHE A 120 24.89 -18.73 22.17
CA PHE A 120 26.33 -18.51 22.02
C PHE A 120 27.05 -18.32 23.36
N ILE A 121 26.31 -18.11 24.45
CA ILE A 121 26.85 -17.94 25.81
C ILE A 121 26.89 -19.28 26.56
N HIS A 122 26.41 -20.37 25.94
CA HIS A 122 26.39 -21.72 26.48
C HIS A 122 27.29 -22.64 25.68
#